data_AF-A0A7S1JP83-F1
#
_entry.id   AF-A0A7S1JP83-F1
#
_cell.length_a   1.000
_cell.length_b   1.000
_cell.length_c   1.000
_cell.angle_alpha   90.00
_cell.angle_beta   90.00
_cell.angle_gamma   90.00
#
_symmetry.space_group_name_H-M   'P 1'
#
loop_
_entity.id
_entity.type
_entity.pdbx_description
1 polymer ?
#
loop_
_entity_poly.entity_id
_entity_poly.type
_entity_poly.pdbx_seq_one_letter_code
_entity_poly.pdbx_strand_id
1 'polypeptide(L)'
;MAPKKRKNNDGSAAGGESIAAPSQLHSVTSGREEGDALVKEAANAVDGLGSATKTAMHQADGEIKALAASIKQLITANGGTIEPQQTEDRMQLNVGGTVMSIPMTGLLHPKMKLTYLSTLLLHFTDQLPKDTNNL
;
A
#
# COMPACT_ATOMS: atom_id res chain seq x y z
N MET A 1 26.62 -4.45 96.33
CA MET A 1 27.02 -5.87 96.46
C MET A 1 25.93 -6.72 95.83
N ALA A 2 26.23 -7.41 94.74
CA ALA A 2 25.30 -8.28 94.02
C ALA A 2 25.74 -9.74 94.19
N PRO A 3 24.84 -10.70 94.45
CA PRO A 3 25.13 -12.10 94.26
C PRO A 3 24.44 -12.67 93.03
N LYS A 4 25.30 -13.15 92.14
CA LYS A 4 25.10 -13.97 90.96
C LYS A 4 24.51 -15.33 91.35
N LYS A 5 23.42 -15.78 90.72
CA LYS A 5 23.06 -17.20 90.66
C LYS A 5 22.60 -17.58 89.24
N ARG A 6 23.49 -18.27 88.53
CA ARG A 6 23.18 -19.09 87.35
C ARG A 6 22.70 -20.45 87.86
N LYS A 7 21.62 -20.98 87.29
CA LYS A 7 21.27 -22.40 87.38
C LYS A 7 20.75 -22.85 86.03
N ASN A 8 21.62 -23.55 85.29
CA ASN A 8 21.22 -24.38 84.17
C ASN A 8 20.46 -25.59 84.72
N ASN A 9 19.44 -26.04 84.00
CA ASN A 9 19.10 -27.46 84.01
C ASN A 9 18.57 -27.86 82.63
N ASP A 10 19.26 -28.85 82.07
CA ASP A 10 19.01 -29.50 80.79
C ASP A 10 17.88 -30.55 80.87
N GLY A 11 17.29 -30.83 79.71
CA GLY A 11 16.37 -31.95 79.46
C GLY A 11 15.30 -31.49 78.46
N SER A 12 15.09 -32.07 77.27
CA SER A 12 15.36 -33.43 76.79
C SER A 12 15.38 -33.45 75.25
N ALA A 13 16.13 -34.41 74.68
CA ALA A 13 16.24 -34.82 73.27
C ALA A 13 14.88 -35.24 72.67
N ALA A 14 14.64 -35.42 71.35
CA ALA A 14 15.43 -35.58 70.14
C ALA A 14 14.51 -35.17 68.96
N GLY A 15 15.00 -34.58 67.87
CA GLY A 15 15.33 -35.34 66.65
C GLY A 15 14.23 -35.17 65.57
N GLY A 16 14.60 -34.75 64.36
CA GLY A 16 13.71 -34.83 63.19
C GLY A 16 13.71 -33.61 62.28
N GLU A 17 14.65 -33.60 61.34
CA GLU A 17 14.47 -33.20 59.94
C GLU A 17 14.01 -31.77 59.59
N SER A 18 15.01 -30.95 59.25
CA SER A 18 15.10 -30.16 58.01
C SER A 18 13.80 -29.97 57.22
N ILE A 19 12.98 -29.00 57.61
CA ILE A 19 11.98 -28.42 56.70
C ILE A 19 12.66 -27.25 56.01
N ALA A 20 13.08 -27.52 54.77
CA ALA A 20 13.61 -26.53 53.84
C ALA A 20 12.73 -25.28 53.85
N ALA A 21 13.34 -24.13 54.11
CA ALA A 21 12.70 -22.84 53.89
C ALA A 21 12.20 -22.81 52.44
N PRO A 22 10.90 -22.60 52.17
CA PRO A 22 10.45 -22.42 50.81
C PRO A 22 11.12 -21.15 50.29
N SER A 23 12.01 -21.32 49.32
CA SER A 23 12.57 -20.21 48.55
C SER A 23 11.40 -19.53 47.85
N GLN A 24 10.89 -18.45 48.45
CA GLN A 24 9.98 -17.53 47.78
C GLN A 24 10.81 -16.74 46.77
N LEU A 25 11.07 -17.35 45.61
CA LEU A 25 11.32 -16.58 44.41
C LEU A 25 10.03 -15.82 44.12
N HIS A 26 9.95 -14.58 44.62
CA HIS A 26 8.99 -13.62 44.10
C HIS A 26 9.16 -13.63 42.58
N SER A 27 8.13 -14.08 41.87
CA SER A 27 8.07 -13.95 40.43
C SER A 27 8.17 -12.46 40.13
N VAL A 28 9.32 -12.03 39.64
CA VAL A 28 9.51 -10.67 39.16
C VAL A 28 8.76 -10.57 37.85
N THR A 29 7.45 -10.33 37.91
CA THR A 29 6.72 -9.80 36.76
C THR A 29 7.07 -8.32 36.68
N SER A 30 8.26 -8.01 36.17
CA SER A 30 8.61 -6.64 35.76
C SER A 30 7.94 -6.35 34.43
N GLY A 31 6.61 -6.30 34.45
CA GLY A 31 5.78 -5.71 33.41
C GLY A 31 5.10 -4.51 34.02
N ARG A 32 5.26 -3.33 33.41
CA ARG A 32 4.46 -2.16 33.79
C ARG A 32 3.20 -2.24 32.96
N GLU A 33 2.08 -2.62 33.58
CA GLU A 33 0.78 -2.76 32.91
C GLU A 33 0.41 -1.50 32.11
N GLU A 34 0.73 -0.32 32.64
CA GLU A 34 0.56 0.96 31.94
C GLU A 34 1.40 1.04 30.65
N GLY A 35 2.62 0.52 30.66
CA GLY A 35 3.50 0.49 29.48
C GLY A 35 3.00 -0.49 28.42
N ASP A 36 2.55 -1.67 28.84
CA ASP A 36 1.96 -2.66 27.93
C ASP A 36 0.65 -2.16 27.31
N ALA A 37 -0.15 -1.40 28.07
CA ALA A 37 -1.35 -0.74 27.56
C ALA A 37 -1.01 0.32 26.48
N LEU A 38 0.01 1.15 26.71
CA LEU A 38 0.47 2.14 25.73
C LEU A 38 1.02 1.49 24.45
N VAL A 39 1.79 0.41 24.57
CA VAL A 39 2.30 -0.33 23.41
C VAL A 39 1.16 -0.95 22.61
N LYS A 40 0.15 -1.51 23.29
CA LYS A 40 -1.05 -2.06 22.65
C LYS A 40 -1.86 -0.97 21.94
N GLU A 41 -2.01 0.20 22.55
CA GLU A 41 -2.69 1.34 21.94
C GLU A 41 -1.95 1.83 20.69
N ALA A 42 -0.62 1.97 20.78
CA ALA A 42 0.22 2.35 19.64
C ALA A 42 0.15 1.33 18.49
N ALA A 43 0.18 0.03 18.80
CA ALA A 43 0.04 -1.03 17.81
C ALA A 43 -1.33 -0.94 17.10
N ASN A 44 -2.41 -0.78 17.86
CA ASN A 44 -3.75 -0.62 17.31
C ASN A 44 -3.87 0.64 16.43
N ALA A 45 -3.21 1.74 16.82
CA ALA A 45 -3.21 2.96 16.03
C ALA A 45 -2.46 2.79 14.69
N VAL A 46 -1.33 2.09 14.70
CA VAL A 46 -0.56 1.78 13.47
C VAL A 46 -1.34 0.82 12.57
N ASP A 47 -1.96 -0.21 13.12
CA ASP A 47 -2.82 -1.14 12.37
C ASP A 47 -4.07 -0.42 11.81
N GLY A 48 -4.65 0.50 12.58
CA GLY A 48 -5.71 1.39 12.14
C GLY A 48 -5.30 2.26 10.96
N LEU A 49 -4.11 2.85 11.01
CA LEU A 49 -3.57 3.66 9.91
C LEU A 49 -3.26 2.81 8.67
N GLY A 50 -2.69 1.61 8.85
CA GLY A 50 -2.38 0.67 7.77
C GLY A 50 -3.63 0.17 7.06
N SER A 51 -4.67 -0.16 7.82
CA SER A 51 -5.96 -0.58 7.25
C SER A 51 -6.70 0.58 6.56
N ALA A 52 -6.67 1.79 7.13
CA ALA A 52 -7.27 2.97 6.50
C ALA A 52 -6.58 3.34 5.18
N THR A 53 -5.24 3.35 5.15
CA THR A 53 -4.47 3.63 3.93
C THR A 53 -4.68 2.57 2.85
N LYS A 54 -4.71 1.29 3.22
CA LYS A 54 -5.04 0.20 2.28
C LYS A 54 -6.44 0.36 1.69
N THR A 55 -7.41 0.73 2.51
CA THR A 55 -8.79 0.97 2.05
C THR A 55 -8.86 2.16 1.10
N ALA A 56 -8.20 3.28 1.43
CA ALA A 56 -8.12 4.45 0.56
C ALA A 56 -7.44 4.13 -0.79
N MET A 57 -6.37 3.34 -0.78
CA MET A 57 -5.71 2.89 -2.01
C MET A 57 -6.63 2.01 -2.87
N HIS A 58 -7.35 1.06 -2.26
CA HIS A 58 -8.30 0.22 -3.00
C HIS A 58 -9.45 1.03 -3.59
N GLN A 59 -9.95 2.03 -2.85
CA GLN A 59 -10.99 2.91 -3.34
C GLN A 59 -10.49 3.77 -4.52
N ALA A 60 -9.32 4.38 -4.39
CA ALA A 60 -8.71 5.15 -5.47
C ALA A 60 -8.46 4.30 -6.72
N ASP A 61 -7.95 3.07 -6.55
CA ASP A 61 -7.73 2.15 -7.67
C ASP A 61 -9.07 1.73 -8.33
N GLY A 62 -10.13 1.54 -7.54
CA GLY A 62 -11.48 1.31 -8.04
C GLY A 62 -12.02 2.47 -8.87
N GLU A 63 -11.87 3.70 -8.37
CA GLU A 63 -12.31 4.93 -9.06
C GLU A 63 -11.52 5.15 -10.35
N ILE A 64 -10.20 4.93 -10.34
CA ILE A 64 -9.34 5.01 -11.54
C ILE A 64 -9.78 3.98 -12.58
N LYS A 65 -10.07 2.74 -12.17
CA LYS A 65 -10.56 1.69 -13.07
C LYS A 65 -11.93 2.03 -13.66
N ALA A 66 -12.84 2.56 -12.85
CA ALA A 66 -14.17 2.96 -13.31
C ALA A 66 -14.08 4.13 -14.33
N LEU A 67 -13.27 5.14 -14.03
CA LEU A 67 -13.04 6.26 -14.94
C LEU A 67 -12.37 5.81 -16.24
N ALA A 68 -11.35 4.95 -16.16
CA ALA A 68 -10.70 4.38 -17.33
C ALA A 68 -11.69 3.58 -18.18
N ALA A 69 -12.58 2.79 -17.57
CA ALA A 69 -13.62 2.05 -18.28
C ALA A 69 -14.61 3.01 -18.98
N SER A 70 -15.01 4.10 -18.32
CA SER A 70 -15.88 5.11 -18.91
C SER A 70 -15.25 5.80 -20.11
N ILE A 71 -13.98 6.21 -20.01
CA ILE A 71 -13.23 6.82 -21.14
C ILE A 71 -13.13 5.83 -22.31
N LYS A 72 -12.79 4.58 -22.02
CA LYS A 72 -12.72 3.50 -23.01
C LYS A 72 -14.05 3.30 -23.72
N GLN A 73 -15.14 3.25 -22.97
CA GLN A 73 -16.49 3.13 -23.54
C GLN A 73 -16.83 4.33 -24.42
N LEU A 74 -16.48 5.55 -24.00
CA LEU A 74 -16.73 6.76 -24.79
C LEU A 74 -15.95 6.74 -26.11
N ILE A 75 -14.67 6.35 -26.08
CA ILE A 75 -13.84 6.23 -27.28
C ILE A 75 -14.48 5.24 -28.26
N THR A 76 -14.82 4.03 -27.79
CA THR A 76 -15.45 3.00 -28.64
C THR A 76 -16.82 3.40 -29.16
N ALA A 77 -17.65 4.07 -28.34
CA ALA A 77 -18.97 4.54 -28.74
C ALA A 77 -18.90 5.61 -29.85
N ASN A 78 -17.83 6.39 -29.89
CA ASN A 78 -17.57 7.36 -30.95
C ASN A 78 -16.76 6.78 -32.13
N GLY A 79 -16.60 5.45 -32.18
CA GLY A 79 -15.94 4.75 -33.28
C GLY A 79 -14.40 4.77 -33.22
N GLY A 80 -13.82 5.18 -32.10
CA GLY A 80 -12.38 5.08 -31.86
C GLY A 80 -11.94 3.71 -31.35
N THR A 81 -10.65 3.41 -31.48
CA THR A 81 -10.01 2.17 -31.02
C THR A 81 -9.22 2.44 -29.75
N ILE A 82 -9.29 1.54 -28.76
CA ILE A 82 -8.62 1.74 -27.45
C ILE A 82 -7.11 1.53 -27.57
N GLU A 83 -6.70 0.56 -28.37
CA GLU A 83 -5.31 0.34 -28.71
C GLU A 83 -5.09 0.79 -30.16
N PRO A 84 -4.36 1.90 -30.40
CA PRO A 84 -3.95 2.27 -31.74
C PRO A 84 -3.24 1.08 -32.38
N GLN A 85 -3.70 0.63 -33.54
CA GLN A 85 -2.97 -0.36 -34.31
C GLN A 85 -1.65 0.27 -34.75
N GLN A 86 -0.54 -0.18 -34.16
CA GLN A 86 0.81 0.23 -34.57
C GLN A 86 1.22 -0.49 -35.86
N THR A 87 0.39 -0.40 -36.89
CA THR A 87 0.66 -1.06 -38.17
C THR A 87 1.77 -0.33 -38.93
N GLU A 88 1.92 0.99 -38.71
CA GLU A 88 2.90 1.84 -39.40
C GLU A 88 3.66 2.73 -38.41
N ASP A 89 4.97 2.89 -38.64
CA ASP A 89 5.85 3.75 -37.82
C ASP A 89 5.55 5.25 -37.99
N ARG A 90 4.95 5.61 -39.13
CA ARG A 90 4.66 7.01 -39.50
C ARG A 90 3.25 7.12 -40.07
N MET A 91 2.47 8.05 -39.53
CA MET A 91 1.16 8.44 -40.04
C MET A 91 1.32 9.53 -41.10
N GLN A 92 0.59 9.42 -42.22
CA GLN A 92 0.45 10.51 -43.18
C GLN A 92 -0.88 11.23 -42.96
N LEU A 93 -0.82 12.54 -42.73
CA LEU A 93 -1.99 13.38 -42.48
C LEU A 93 -2.02 14.51 -43.50
N ASN A 94 -3.07 14.57 -44.30
CA ASN A 94 -3.32 15.72 -45.17
C ASN A 94 -3.92 16.86 -44.33
N VAL A 95 -3.24 18.01 -44.32
CA VAL A 95 -3.70 19.23 -43.65
C VAL A 95 -3.75 20.34 -44.69
N GLY A 96 -4.96 20.67 -45.16
CA GLY A 96 -5.16 21.76 -46.12
C GLY A 96 -4.45 21.58 -47.47
N GLY A 97 -4.30 20.34 -47.94
CA GLY A 97 -3.61 20.00 -49.19
C GLY A 97 -2.12 19.69 -49.03
N THR A 98 -1.57 19.81 -47.83
CA THR A 98 -0.18 19.42 -47.52
C THR A 98 -0.16 18.10 -46.76
N VAL A 99 0.55 17.10 -47.28
CA VAL A 99 0.73 15.81 -46.60
C VAL A 99 1.86 15.92 -45.59
N MET A 100 1.53 15.81 -44.30
CA MET A 100 2.48 15.77 -43.21
C MET A 100 2.76 14.33 -42.79
N SER A 101 4.04 13.99 -42.65
CA SER A 101 4.46 12.68 -42.11
C SER A 101 4.79 12.81 -40.62
N ILE A 102 3.95 12.21 -39.78
CA ILE A 102 4.02 12.29 -38.31
C ILE A 102 4.54 10.94 -37.77
N PRO A 103 5.64 10.90 -37.00
CA PRO A 103 6.09 9.67 -36.37
C PRO A 103 5.15 9.26 -35.23
N MET A 104 4.72 8.00 -35.21
CA MET A 104 3.86 7.47 -34.13
C MET A 104 4.56 7.50 -32.77
N THR A 105 5.88 7.29 -32.77
CA THR A 105 6.73 7.44 -31.57
C THR A 105 6.65 8.85 -30.96
N GLY A 106 6.50 9.88 -31.80
CA GLY A 106 6.32 11.26 -31.36
C GLY A 106 4.96 11.50 -30.69
N LEU A 107 3.90 10.88 -31.22
CA LEU A 107 2.55 10.94 -30.63
C LEU A 107 2.48 10.19 -29.29
N LEU A 108 3.19 9.07 -29.17
CA LEU A 108 3.26 8.30 -27.92
C LEU A 108 4.15 8.93 -26.85
N HIS A 109 4.91 9.98 -27.16
CA HIS A 109 5.78 10.65 -26.20
C HIS A 109 4.97 11.20 -25.01
N PRO A 110 5.45 11.10 -23.75
CA PRO A 110 4.66 11.46 -22.56
C PRO A 110 4.08 12.88 -22.57
N LYS A 111 4.80 13.84 -23.17
CA LYS A 111 4.35 15.23 -23.31
C LYS A 111 3.30 15.43 -24.43
N MET A 112 3.29 14.55 -25.43
CA MET A 112 2.42 14.65 -26.61
C MET A 112 1.16 13.80 -26.47
N LYS A 113 1.27 12.61 -25.88
CA LYS A 113 0.16 11.65 -25.73
C LYS A 113 -1.04 12.21 -24.97
N LEU A 114 -0.80 13.19 -24.09
CA LEU A 114 -1.85 13.87 -23.30
C LEU A 114 -2.50 15.04 -24.04
N THR A 115 -2.03 15.37 -25.25
CA THR A 115 -2.63 16.43 -26.06
C THR A 115 -3.84 15.91 -26.81
N TYR A 116 -4.84 16.78 -26.99
CA TYR A 116 -6.06 16.46 -27.72
C TYR A 116 -5.77 15.89 -29.12
N LEU A 117 -4.86 16.53 -29.86
CA LEU A 117 -4.51 16.10 -31.21
C LEU A 117 -3.92 14.69 -31.20
N SER A 118 -3.01 14.38 -30.28
CA SER A 118 -2.43 13.03 -30.21
C SER A 118 -3.47 11.98 -29.87
N THR A 119 -4.39 12.27 -28.94
CA THR A 119 -5.48 11.37 -28.59
C THR A 119 -6.38 11.09 -29.80
N LEU A 120 -6.73 12.13 -30.55
CA LEU A 120 -7.51 11.97 -31.78
C LEU A 120 -6.78 11.11 -32.82
N LEU A 121 -5.52 11.44 -33.10
CA LEU A 121 -4.76 10.74 -34.13
C LEU A 121 -4.48 9.29 -33.76
N LEU A 122 -4.28 8.96 -32.49
CA LEU A 122 -4.05 7.58 -32.04
C LEU A 122 -5.35 6.76 -32.01
N HIS A 123 -6.43 7.31 -31.47
CA HIS A 123 -7.64 6.51 -31.23
C HIS A 123 -8.64 6.56 -32.39
N PHE A 124 -8.60 7.56 -33.27
CA PHE A 124 -9.63 7.77 -34.29
C PHE A 124 -9.09 7.77 -35.72
N THR A 125 -7.89 7.22 -35.96
CA THR A 125 -7.27 7.21 -37.30
C THR A 125 -8.20 6.64 -38.37
N ASP A 126 -8.89 5.54 -38.07
CA ASP A 126 -9.77 4.86 -39.02
C ASP A 126 -11.04 5.64 -39.36
N GLN A 127 -11.43 6.58 -38.50
CA GLN A 127 -12.60 7.45 -38.71
C GLN A 127 -12.26 8.74 -39.43
N LEU A 128 -10.97 9.01 -39.67
CA LEU A 128 -10.58 10.16 -40.45
C LEU A 128 -10.98 9.95 -41.92
N PRO A 129 -11.51 10.98 -42.60
CA PRO A 129 -11.74 10.92 -44.03
C PRO A 129 -10.45 10.55 -44.76
N LYS A 130 -10.47 9.44 -45.47
CA LYS A 130 -9.34 9.00 -46.29
C LYS A 130 -9.45 9.67 -47.65
N ASP A 131 -8.35 10.27 -48.11
CA ASP A 131 -8.29 10.80 -49.47
C ASP A 131 -8.50 9.64 -50.45
N THR A 132 -9.53 9.74 -51.28
CA THR A 132 -9.81 8.79 -52.38
C THR A 132 -8.84 8.95 -53.55
N ASN A 133 -8.04 10.01 -53.55
CA ASN A 133 -7.00 10.25 -54.54
C ASN A 133 -5.77 9.42 -54.17
N ASN A 134 -5.68 8.23 -54.77
CA ASN A 134 -4.40 7.56 -54.96
C ASN A 134 -3.53 8.46 -55.85
N LEU A 135 -2.70 9.30 -55.25
CA LEU A 135 -1.55 9.90 -55.92
C LEU A 135 -0.38 8.92 -55.87
#